data_AF-A0A8T3TEF8-F1
#
_entry.id   AF-A0A8T3TEF8-F1
#
_cell.length_a   1.000
_cell.length_b   1.000
_cell.length_c   1.000
_cell.angle_alpha   90.00
_cell.angle_beta   90.00
_cell.angle_gamma   90.00
#
_symmetry.space_group_name_H-M   'P 1'
#
loop_
_entity.id
_entity.type
_entity.pdbx_description
1 polymer ?
#
loop_
_entity_poly.entity_id
_entity_poly.type
_entity_poly.pdbx_seq_one_letter_code
_entity_poly.pdbx_strand_id
1 'polypeptide(L)'
;MDRRIRGGVRSPLMVAGLLLVILGCSAQTPVTPTPRGAIPDWRVELDEPYPFGASPPPLTPTLIDGSYSRDPTDLTGLTRIGCVRCQPYPLDRGASLLTLDAGRWRMQHEAPPYRARGHYLVSADVLTLLNDAECGSETGTYRWRIVDEELTLEALEDACAFGQRERDLTDRTWRVD
;
A
#
# COMPACT_ATOMS: atom_id res chain seq x y z
N MET A 1 -49.41 -26.32 -73.20
CA MET A 1 -49.67 -24.98 -72.64
C MET A 1 -48.46 -24.63 -71.80
N ASP A 2 -47.34 -24.22 -72.38
CA ASP A 2 -47.05 -22.92 -73.00
C ASP A 2 -47.11 -21.76 -71.99
N ARG A 3 -45.97 -21.37 -71.40
CA ARG A 3 -45.36 -20.02 -71.56
C ARG A 3 -44.16 -19.81 -70.62
N ARG A 4 -43.04 -19.40 -71.24
CA ARG A 4 -41.92 -18.69 -70.61
C ARG A 4 -42.39 -17.36 -70.03
N ILE A 5 -41.84 -16.94 -68.89
CA ILE A 5 -41.52 -15.52 -68.63
C ILE A 5 -40.12 -15.41 -67.98
N ARG A 6 -39.33 -14.52 -68.58
CA ARG A 6 -37.97 -14.08 -68.21
C ARG A 6 -38.01 -13.05 -67.07
N GLY A 7 -36.88 -12.91 -66.36
CA GLY A 7 -36.49 -11.71 -65.62
C GLY A 7 -36.01 -12.07 -64.21
N GLY A 8 -34.90 -11.59 -63.68
CA GLY A 8 -33.89 -10.66 -64.14
C GLY A 8 -32.73 -10.70 -63.16
N VAL A 9 -31.53 -10.45 -63.67
CA VAL A 9 -30.27 -10.29 -62.92
C VAL A 9 -30.35 -9.08 -62.00
N ARG A 10 -29.83 -9.20 -60.77
CA ARG A 10 -28.92 -8.23 -60.10
C ARG A 10 -28.63 -8.63 -58.64
N SER A 11 -27.45 -9.20 -58.41
CA SER A 11 -26.70 -8.97 -57.17
C SER A 11 -25.98 -7.62 -57.29
N PRO A 12 -25.75 -6.88 -56.19
CA PRO A 12 -24.44 -7.01 -55.56
C PRO A 12 -24.40 -6.86 -54.02
N LEU A 13 -23.43 -7.57 -53.44
CA LEU A 13 -22.61 -7.20 -52.29
C LEU A 13 -23.28 -6.48 -51.10
N MET A 14 -23.58 -7.23 -50.04
CA MET A 14 -23.46 -6.69 -48.68
C MET A 14 -22.04 -6.96 -48.18
N VAL A 15 -21.28 -5.88 -48.01
CA VAL A 15 -19.95 -5.86 -47.42
C VAL A 15 -20.06 -6.19 -45.94
N ALA A 16 -19.42 -7.28 -45.53
CA ALA A 16 -19.20 -7.63 -44.13
C ALA A 16 -18.15 -6.69 -43.52
N GLY A 17 -18.59 -5.78 -42.63
CA GLY A 17 -17.71 -4.97 -41.79
C GLY A 17 -17.41 -5.71 -40.49
N LEU A 18 -16.36 -6.52 -40.48
CA LEU A 18 -15.83 -7.14 -39.26
C LEU A 18 -14.92 -6.11 -38.56
N LEU A 19 -15.45 -5.41 -37.54
CA LEU A 19 -14.64 -4.58 -36.66
C LEU A 19 -13.78 -5.50 -35.76
N LEU A 20 -12.49 -5.61 -36.08
CA LEU A 20 -11.51 -6.28 -35.25
C LEU A 20 -11.12 -5.36 -34.08
N VAL A 21 -11.70 -5.55 -32.91
CA VAL A 21 -11.27 -4.87 -31.68
C VAL A 21 -9.99 -5.57 -31.22
N ILE A 22 -8.84 -4.95 -31.48
CA ILE A 22 -7.54 -5.43 -31.01
C ILE A 22 -7.47 -5.13 -29.50
N LEU A 23 -7.76 -6.13 -28.66
CA LEU A 23 -7.37 -6.11 -27.26
C LEU A 23 -5.85 -6.21 -27.17
N GLY A 24 -5.18 -5.06 -27.15
CA GLY A 24 -3.77 -4.96 -26.79
C GLY A 24 -3.62 -5.20 -25.29
N CYS A 25 -3.33 -6.44 -24.89
CA CYS A 25 -2.73 -6.71 -23.59
C CYS A 25 -1.32 -6.16 -23.60
N SER A 26 -1.13 -4.93 -23.10
CA SER A 26 0.20 -4.41 -22.79
C SER A 26 0.79 -5.29 -21.68
N ALA A 27 1.70 -6.19 -22.06
CA ALA A 27 2.54 -6.90 -21.10
C ALA A 27 3.43 -5.87 -20.40
N GLN A 28 3.09 -5.52 -19.15
CA GLN A 28 3.97 -4.72 -18.32
C GLN A 28 5.24 -5.52 -18.06
N THR A 29 6.40 -4.93 -18.37
CA THR A 29 7.69 -5.51 -18.03
C THR A 29 7.73 -5.77 -16.52
N PRO A 30 8.15 -6.97 -16.07
CA PRO A 30 8.33 -7.24 -14.66
C PRO A 30 9.30 -6.21 -14.08
N VAL A 31 8.80 -5.33 -13.22
CA VAL A 31 9.65 -4.38 -12.48
C VAL A 31 10.26 -5.18 -11.34
N THR A 32 11.57 -5.41 -11.40
CA THR A 32 12.29 -5.96 -10.24
C THR A 32 12.23 -4.92 -9.13
N PRO A 33 11.64 -5.24 -7.96
CA PRO A 33 11.60 -4.30 -6.85
C PRO A 33 13.01 -4.05 -6.33
N THR A 34 13.37 -2.77 -6.21
CA THR A 34 14.61 -2.34 -5.56
C THR A 34 14.22 -1.52 -4.33
N PRO A 35 14.81 -1.79 -3.15
CA PRO A 35 14.62 -0.98 -1.96
C PRO A 35 14.86 0.50 -2.18
N ARG A 36 14.05 1.33 -1.54
CA ARG A 36 14.21 2.80 -1.50
C ARG A 36 14.85 3.20 -0.17
N GLY A 37 15.94 3.96 -0.20
CA GLY A 37 16.65 4.27 1.05
C GLY A 37 17.34 3.05 1.68
N ALA A 38 17.92 3.24 2.86
CA ALA A 38 18.74 2.22 3.52
C ALA A 38 17.90 1.26 4.36
N ILE A 39 17.86 -0.04 4.00
CA ILE A 39 17.23 -1.07 4.83
C ILE A 39 18.22 -1.57 5.91
N PRO A 40 17.84 -1.55 7.20
CA PRO A 40 18.64 -2.07 8.31
C PRO A 40 18.85 -3.60 8.23
N ASP A 41 19.97 -4.10 8.76
CA ASP A 41 20.20 -5.56 8.83
C ASP A 41 19.38 -6.20 9.95
N TRP A 42 18.23 -6.77 9.56
CA TRP A 42 17.31 -7.48 10.45
C TRP A 42 17.95 -8.63 11.25
N ARG A 43 19.09 -9.19 10.79
CA ARG A 43 19.78 -10.30 11.48
C ARG A 43 20.55 -9.86 12.72
N VAL A 44 20.91 -8.58 12.80
CA VAL A 44 21.72 -8.04 13.90
C VAL A 44 20.83 -7.71 15.11
N GLU A 45 19.54 -7.43 14.90
CA GLU A 45 18.67 -6.86 15.94
C GLU A 45 17.69 -7.86 16.60
N LEU A 46 17.72 -9.17 16.30
CA LEU A 46 16.71 -10.16 16.78
C LEU A 46 15.26 -9.64 16.62
N ASP A 47 15.01 -8.94 15.51
CA ASP A 47 13.83 -8.11 15.31
C ASP A 47 12.77 -8.78 14.41
N GLU A 48 12.86 -10.11 14.24
CA GLU A 48 11.88 -10.87 13.48
C GLU A 48 10.50 -10.82 14.17
N PRO A 49 9.43 -10.42 13.47
CA PRO A 49 8.10 -10.34 14.07
C PRO A 49 7.55 -11.70 14.48
N TYR A 50 6.77 -11.72 15.57
CA TYR A 50 6.15 -12.94 16.07
C TYR A 50 4.83 -13.22 15.32
N PRO A 51 4.55 -14.45 14.86
CA PRO A 51 3.43 -14.71 13.95
C PRO A 51 2.02 -14.65 14.53
N PHE A 52 1.82 -14.57 15.86
CA PHE A 52 0.52 -14.51 16.57
C PHE A 52 -0.62 -15.47 16.11
N GLY A 53 -0.32 -16.48 15.29
CA GLY A 53 -1.29 -17.44 14.73
C GLY A 53 -1.44 -17.38 13.20
N ALA A 54 -0.99 -16.31 12.55
CA ALA A 54 -0.87 -16.23 11.10
C ALA A 54 0.51 -16.70 10.64
N SER A 55 0.57 -17.56 9.62
CA SER A 55 1.86 -17.94 9.03
C SER A 55 2.58 -16.69 8.51
N PRO A 56 3.87 -16.48 8.82
CA PRO A 56 4.64 -15.41 8.21
C PRO A 56 4.55 -15.50 6.68
N PRO A 57 4.37 -14.38 5.98
CA PRO A 57 4.41 -14.37 4.53
C PRO A 57 5.82 -14.75 4.04
N PRO A 58 5.95 -15.22 2.79
CA PRO A 58 7.26 -15.40 2.17
C PRO A 58 8.05 -14.09 2.18
N LEU A 59 9.36 -14.17 2.47
CA LEU A 59 10.24 -13.02 2.45
C LEU A 59 10.65 -12.66 1.01
N THR A 60 9.74 -12.02 0.28
CA THR A 60 9.93 -11.64 -1.13
C THR A 60 9.96 -10.13 -1.30
N PRO A 61 10.91 -9.57 -2.07
CA PRO A 61 10.96 -8.14 -2.32
C PRO A 61 9.65 -7.58 -2.89
N THR A 62 9.28 -6.37 -2.46
CA THR A 62 8.05 -5.68 -2.88
C THR A 62 8.33 -4.29 -3.41
N LEU A 63 7.40 -3.75 -4.21
CA LEU A 63 7.56 -2.43 -4.86
C LEU A 63 7.64 -1.26 -3.88
N ILE A 64 7.26 -1.47 -2.62
CA ILE A 64 7.28 -0.46 -1.56
C ILE A 64 8.43 -0.68 -0.57
N ASP A 65 9.30 -1.67 -0.79
CA ASP A 65 10.46 -1.88 0.06
C ASP A 65 11.31 -0.63 0.16
N GLY A 66 11.78 -0.34 1.36
CA GLY A 66 12.58 0.81 1.67
C GLY A 66 12.48 1.29 3.10
N SER A 67 13.23 2.35 3.38
CA SER A 67 13.15 3.12 4.61
C SER A 67 12.60 4.50 4.31
N TYR A 68 11.67 4.93 5.16
CA TYR A 68 10.97 6.18 5.02
C TYR A 68 10.92 6.90 6.35
N SER A 69 11.33 8.16 6.36
CA SER A 69 11.27 9.01 7.52
C SER A 69 10.10 9.98 7.43
N ARG A 70 9.60 10.37 8.60
CA ARG A 70 8.81 11.58 8.75
C ARG A 70 9.20 12.25 10.05
N ASP A 71 9.15 13.57 10.07
CA ASP A 71 9.21 14.33 11.30
C ASP A 71 8.08 15.36 11.25
N PRO A 72 7.02 15.20 12.08
CA PRO A 72 5.97 16.18 12.20
C PRO A 72 6.51 17.40 12.96
N THR A 73 7.40 18.16 12.32
CA THR A 73 7.97 19.42 12.83
C THR A 73 6.94 20.55 12.78
N ASP A 74 6.00 20.49 11.83
CA ASP A 74 4.90 21.43 11.70
C ASP A 74 3.60 20.87 12.31
N LEU A 75 3.44 21.10 13.62
CA LEU A 75 2.18 20.89 14.35
C LEU A 75 1.29 22.15 14.34
N THR A 76 1.59 23.15 13.51
CA THR A 76 0.85 24.42 13.49
C THR A 76 -0.61 24.15 13.15
N GLY A 77 -1.53 24.65 13.98
CA GLY A 77 -2.97 24.42 13.82
C GLY A 77 -3.54 23.20 14.55
N LEU A 78 -2.71 22.35 15.17
CA LEU A 78 -3.15 21.20 16.00
C LEU A 78 -3.25 21.52 17.49
N THR A 79 -2.99 22.76 17.90
CA THR A 79 -3.09 23.20 19.29
C THR A 79 -4.54 23.21 19.76
N ARG A 80 -5.00 22.11 20.37
CA ARG A 80 -6.31 22.08 21.02
C ARG A 80 -6.30 22.95 22.26
N ILE A 81 -7.05 24.05 22.24
CA ILE A 81 -7.26 24.87 23.43
C ILE A 81 -8.15 24.08 24.39
N GLY A 82 -7.61 23.66 25.54
CA GLY A 82 -8.39 23.24 26.70
C GLY A 82 -8.47 21.74 27.01
N CYS A 83 -7.95 20.83 26.17
CA CYS A 83 -7.84 19.42 26.56
C CYS A 83 -6.58 18.74 26.03
N VAL A 84 -5.62 18.52 26.93
CA VAL A 84 -4.34 17.84 26.66
C VAL A 84 -4.51 16.31 26.56
N ARG A 85 -5.64 15.76 27.05
CA ARG A 85 -5.90 14.32 27.12
C ARG A 85 -7.17 13.86 26.40
N CYS A 86 -7.70 14.63 25.46
CA CYS A 86 -8.90 14.26 24.73
C CYS A 86 -8.52 13.56 23.44
N GLN A 87 -9.19 12.43 23.15
CA GLN A 87 -9.07 11.79 21.86
C GLN A 87 -9.71 12.62 20.72
N PRO A 88 -9.24 12.49 19.47
CA PRO A 88 -7.95 11.88 19.14
C PRO A 88 -6.80 12.71 19.73
N TYR A 89 -5.80 12.06 20.30
CA TYR A 89 -4.64 12.78 20.84
C TYR A 89 -3.94 13.53 19.70
N PRO A 90 -3.28 14.66 19.98
CA PRO A 90 -2.38 15.27 19.00
C PRO A 90 -1.36 14.25 18.52
N LEU A 91 -0.88 14.41 17.30
CA LEU A 91 0.28 13.68 16.82
C LEU A 91 1.44 13.80 17.81
N ASP A 92 2.07 12.67 18.11
CA ASP A 92 3.30 12.66 18.86
C ASP A 92 4.40 13.42 18.10
N ARG A 93 5.23 14.16 18.84
CA ARG A 93 6.29 14.98 18.25
C ARG A 93 7.49 14.11 17.91
N GLY A 94 8.24 14.50 16.90
CA GLY A 94 9.57 13.93 16.64
C GLY A 94 9.61 12.88 15.56
N ALA A 95 10.83 12.52 15.19
CA ALA A 95 11.07 11.71 14.01
C ALA A 95 10.51 10.30 14.17
N SER A 96 10.04 9.77 13.05
CA SER A 96 9.64 8.39 12.90
C SER A 96 10.31 7.79 11.67
N LEU A 97 10.68 6.53 11.78
CA LEU A 97 11.25 5.74 10.69
C LEU A 97 10.35 4.52 10.45
N LEU A 98 9.86 4.37 9.23
CA LEU A 98 9.15 3.20 8.72
C LEU A 98 10.09 2.43 7.78
N THR A 99 10.37 1.18 8.10
CA THR A 99 11.11 0.26 7.23
C THR A 99 10.15 -0.82 6.72
N LEU A 100 10.20 -1.06 5.41
CA LEU A 100 9.54 -2.16 4.71
C LEU A 100 10.62 -2.99 4.01
N ASP A 101 10.72 -4.27 4.34
CA ASP A 101 11.71 -5.16 3.76
C ASP A 101 11.15 -6.56 3.56
N ALA A 102 10.87 -6.90 2.31
CA ALA A 102 10.54 -8.24 1.85
C ALA A 102 9.51 -8.93 2.77
N GLY A 103 8.37 -8.29 3.03
CA GLY A 103 7.31 -8.82 3.88
C GLY A 103 7.48 -8.60 5.39
N ARG A 104 8.50 -7.86 5.84
CA ARG A 104 8.66 -7.40 7.24
C ARG A 104 8.55 -5.89 7.31
N TRP A 105 7.84 -5.40 8.32
CA TRP A 105 7.75 -3.97 8.57
C TRP A 105 8.12 -3.64 10.00
N ARG A 106 8.66 -2.44 10.15
CA ARG A 106 8.99 -1.86 11.45
C ARG A 106 8.77 -0.37 11.41
N MET A 107 8.14 0.15 12.44
CA MET A 107 8.04 1.58 12.71
C MET A 107 8.73 1.88 14.03
N GLN A 108 9.56 2.92 14.05
CA GLN A 108 10.20 3.46 15.24
C GLN A 108 9.83 4.92 15.37
N HIS A 109 9.51 5.36 16.58
CA HIS A 109 9.26 6.77 16.90
C HIS A 109 10.19 7.20 18.04
N GLU A 110 10.60 8.47 18.05
CA GLU A 110 11.61 8.95 19.01
C GLU A 110 11.02 9.60 20.28
N ALA A 111 9.85 10.26 20.22
CA ALA A 111 9.40 11.14 21.32
C ALA A 111 7.87 11.26 21.49
N PRO A 112 7.21 10.33 22.21
CA PRO A 112 7.79 9.34 23.10
C PRO A 112 8.33 8.12 22.34
N PRO A 113 9.38 7.45 22.83
CA PRO A 113 9.93 6.31 22.12
C PRO A 113 8.94 5.14 22.13
N TYR A 114 8.56 4.70 20.95
CA TYR A 114 7.80 3.46 20.76
C TYR A 114 8.23 2.75 19.48
N ARG A 115 7.87 1.47 19.38
CA ARG A 115 8.18 0.64 18.22
C ARG A 115 7.01 -0.28 17.93
N ALA A 116 6.64 -0.36 16.65
CA ALA A 116 5.73 -1.35 16.13
C ALA A 116 6.45 -2.18 15.07
N ARG A 117 6.12 -3.46 14.95
CA ARG A 117 6.73 -4.36 13.97
C ARG A 117 5.81 -5.52 13.67
N GLY A 118 5.88 -6.04 12.46
CA GLY A 118 5.02 -7.11 12.01
C GLY A 118 5.43 -7.62 10.64
N HIS A 119 4.56 -8.47 10.09
CA HIS A 119 4.69 -8.90 8.71
C HIS A 119 3.75 -8.10 7.81
N TYR A 120 4.05 -8.03 6.52
CA TYR A 120 3.18 -7.37 5.56
C TYR A 120 3.07 -8.12 4.23
N LEU A 121 2.00 -7.81 3.52
CA LEU A 121 1.71 -8.28 2.16
C LEU A 121 1.39 -7.08 1.27
N VAL A 122 1.72 -7.20 -0.01
CA VAL A 122 1.34 -6.20 -1.03
C VAL A 122 0.60 -6.90 -2.16
N SER A 123 -0.57 -6.37 -2.49
CA SER A 123 -1.35 -6.78 -3.65
C SER A 123 -1.82 -5.54 -4.39
N ALA A 124 -1.32 -5.35 -5.61
CA ALA A 124 -1.53 -4.10 -6.37
C ALA A 124 -1.16 -2.87 -5.52
N ASP A 125 -2.10 -1.96 -5.31
CA ASP A 125 -1.93 -0.74 -4.51
C ASP A 125 -2.40 -0.89 -3.05
N VAL A 126 -2.56 -2.13 -2.57
CA VAL A 126 -2.97 -2.42 -1.18
C VAL A 126 -1.83 -3.04 -0.39
N LEU A 127 -1.52 -2.42 0.74
CA LEU A 127 -0.61 -2.88 1.79
C LEU A 127 -1.46 -3.49 2.91
N THR A 128 -1.12 -4.69 3.34
CA THR A 128 -1.74 -5.37 4.49
C THR A 128 -0.69 -5.62 5.56
N LEU A 129 -0.89 -5.10 6.76
CA LEU A 129 -0.05 -5.29 7.94
C LEU A 129 -0.69 -6.30 8.88
N LEU A 130 0.09 -7.27 9.33
CA LEU A 130 -0.30 -8.31 10.27
C LEU A 130 0.81 -8.53 11.30
N ASN A 131 0.53 -9.34 12.32
CA ASN A 131 1.52 -9.78 13.31
C ASN A 131 2.17 -8.63 14.10
N ASP A 132 1.44 -7.52 14.21
CA ASP A 132 1.79 -6.43 15.12
C ASP A 132 1.58 -6.88 16.57
N ALA A 133 2.58 -6.71 17.43
CA ALA A 133 2.47 -7.07 18.83
C ALA A 133 1.38 -6.28 19.58
N GLU A 134 1.12 -5.03 19.19
CA GLU A 134 0.04 -4.22 19.77
C GLU A 134 -1.34 -4.59 19.21
N CYS A 135 -1.36 -5.18 18.01
CA CYS A 135 -2.58 -5.52 17.27
C CYS A 135 -2.62 -7.01 16.91
N GLY A 136 -2.21 -7.91 17.79
CA GLY A 136 -1.90 -9.32 17.43
C GLY A 136 -3.04 -10.12 16.78
N SER A 137 -4.30 -9.72 16.98
CA SER A 137 -5.48 -10.32 16.33
C SER A 137 -6.02 -9.53 15.14
N GLU A 138 -5.50 -8.32 14.90
CA GLU A 138 -6.06 -7.36 13.95
C GLU A 138 -5.13 -7.15 12.75
N THR A 139 -5.74 -7.09 11.57
CA THR A 139 -5.04 -6.72 10.34
C THR A 139 -5.28 -5.24 10.04
N GLY A 140 -4.26 -4.55 9.52
CA GLY A 140 -4.38 -3.18 9.02
C GLY A 140 -4.21 -3.18 7.52
N THR A 141 -5.10 -2.53 6.78
CA THR A 141 -5.06 -2.44 5.32
C THR A 141 -5.05 -1.00 4.87
N TYR A 142 -4.14 -0.69 3.95
CA TYR A 142 -3.91 0.67 3.47
C TYR A 142 -3.75 0.67 1.96
N ARG A 143 -4.33 1.66 1.30
CA ARG A 143 -3.96 2.00 -0.07
C ARG A 143 -2.65 2.76 -0.02
N TRP A 144 -1.66 2.31 -0.78
CA TRP A 144 -0.36 2.95 -0.85
C TRP A 144 -0.14 3.64 -2.19
N ARG A 145 0.67 4.70 -2.18
CA ARG A 145 1.14 5.37 -3.38
C ARG A 145 2.52 5.94 -3.15
N ILE A 146 3.39 5.81 -4.15
CA ILE A 146 4.69 6.46 -4.17
C ILE A 146 4.75 7.43 -5.34
N VAL A 147 4.98 8.71 -5.06
CA VAL A 147 5.18 9.80 -6.05
C VAL A 147 6.30 10.67 -5.53
N ASP A 148 7.27 11.03 -6.37
CA ASP A 148 8.36 11.96 -6.01
C ASP A 148 9.04 11.65 -4.65
N GLU A 149 9.40 10.37 -4.45
CA GLU A 149 10.05 9.88 -3.20
C GLU A 149 9.19 10.01 -1.93
N GLU A 150 7.89 10.22 -2.09
CA GLU A 150 6.92 10.30 -1.01
C GLU A 150 5.98 9.10 -1.02
N LEU A 151 5.98 8.34 0.08
CA LEU A 151 5.01 7.28 0.35
C LEU A 151 3.81 7.86 1.09
N THR A 152 2.63 7.75 0.49
CA THR A 152 1.34 8.05 1.12
C THR A 152 0.61 6.76 1.43
N LEU A 153 0.04 6.68 2.63
CA LEU A 153 -0.83 5.59 3.08
C LEU A 153 -2.22 6.16 3.40
N GLU A 154 -3.25 5.52 2.87
CA GLU A 154 -4.66 5.82 3.16
C GLU A 154 -5.28 4.56 3.77
N ALA A 155 -5.85 4.67 4.98
CA ALA A 155 -6.47 3.52 5.62
C ALA A 155 -7.71 3.07 4.86
N LEU A 156 -7.77 1.77 4.56
CA LEU A 156 -8.96 1.10 4.05
C LEU A 156 -9.74 0.48 5.22
N GLU A 157 -9.02 -0.22 6.10
CA GLU A 157 -9.55 -0.82 7.32
C GLU A 157 -8.40 -1.09 8.30
N ASP A 158 -8.49 -0.56 9.52
CA ASP A 158 -7.56 -0.89 10.61
C ASP A 158 -8.29 -0.77 11.97
N ALA A 159 -8.69 -1.91 12.52
CA ALA A 159 -9.39 -1.95 13.81
C ALA A 159 -8.44 -1.92 15.03
N CYS A 160 -7.13 -1.76 14.83
CA CYS A 160 -6.17 -1.80 15.92
C CYS A 160 -6.45 -0.72 16.98
N ALA A 161 -6.40 -1.16 18.25
CA ALA A 161 -6.58 -0.41 19.48
C ALA A 161 -6.64 1.13 19.33
N PHE A 162 -7.85 1.68 19.48
CA PHE A 162 -8.12 3.12 19.44
C PHE A 162 -7.65 3.85 18.17
N GLY A 163 -7.47 3.15 17.05
CA GLY A 163 -7.01 3.71 15.77
C GLY A 163 -5.58 4.27 15.83
N GLN A 164 -4.74 3.76 16.73
CA GLN A 164 -3.38 4.29 16.93
C GLN A 164 -2.48 3.98 15.73
N ARG A 165 -2.39 2.71 15.32
CA ARG A 165 -1.60 2.28 14.16
C ARG A 165 -2.01 3.01 12.87
N GLU A 166 -3.31 3.17 12.65
CA GLU A 166 -3.86 3.97 11.55
C GLU A 166 -3.25 5.38 11.54
N ARG A 167 -3.43 6.15 12.63
CA ARG A 167 -2.90 7.51 12.76
C ARG A 167 -1.39 7.54 12.56
N ASP A 168 -0.69 6.60 13.18
CA ASP A 168 0.75 6.46 13.07
C ASP A 168 1.21 6.13 11.66
N LEU A 169 0.36 5.69 10.74
CA LEU A 169 0.74 5.43 9.36
C LEU A 169 0.21 6.47 8.36
N THR A 170 -0.91 7.12 8.66
CA THR A 170 -1.66 7.94 7.67
C THR A 170 -1.67 9.43 7.92
N ASP A 171 -1.38 9.91 9.14
CA ASP A 171 -1.57 11.33 9.49
C ASP A 171 -0.64 12.29 8.72
N ARG A 172 0.47 11.76 8.19
CA ARG A 172 1.47 12.48 7.39
C ARG A 172 2.12 11.58 6.36
N THR A 173 2.55 12.19 5.26
CA THR A 173 3.35 11.56 4.21
C THR A 173 4.74 11.17 4.73
N TRP A 174 5.24 10.04 4.22
CA TRP A 174 6.57 9.52 4.48
C TRP A 174 7.52 9.87 3.34
N ARG A 175 8.75 10.27 3.63
CA ARG A 175 9.79 10.56 2.62
C ARG A 175 10.83 9.45 2.65
N VAL A 176 11.41 9.09 1.51
CA VAL A 176 12.56 8.15 1.50
C VAL A 176 13.69 8.71 2.38
N ASP A 177 14.22 7.85 3.26
CA ASP A 177 15.32 8.14 4.20
C ASP A 177 16.71 7.90 3.60
#